data_AF-A0A0S6TZT3-F1
#
_entry.id   AF-A0A0S6TZT3-F1
#
_cell.length_a   1.000
_cell.length_b   1.000
_cell.length_c   1.000
_cell.angle_alpha   90.00
_cell.angle_beta   90.00
_cell.angle_gamma   90.00
#
_symmetry.space_group_name_H-M   'P 1'
#
loop_
_entity.id
_entity.type
_entity.pdbx_description
1 polymer ?
#
loop_
_entity_poly.entity_id
_entity_poly.type
_entity_poly.pdbx_seq_one_letter_code
_entity_poly.pdbx_strand_id
1 'polypeptide(L)'
;MNTRDEINKDIQKVFKDIDEHILRDEKPSDYINKLYEEGKLEGYPFDMLTTLKKIDQSPKYHPEGSVWNHIMMVLDNGAKERAKSKDKRIFMWACLLHDIGKGTTTKIRKGRITSYNHDKEGEGLSIKFLKCFTEDEEFIKEVSKLVRWHMQPLFVNKNLPFKDIETMVREVSIKEIALISLCDRLGRGGMSEGKREEEIKAIDLFIEKCSNYM
;
A
#
# COMPACT_ATOMS: atom_id res chain seq x y z
N MET A 1 -7.28 -29.18 -17.01
CA MET A 1 -7.58 -28.63 -15.67
C MET A 1 -6.36 -28.91 -14.82
N ASN A 2 -5.67 -27.88 -14.34
CA ASN A 2 -4.52 -28.05 -13.44
C ASN A 2 -4.99 -28.64 -12.11
N THR A 3 -4.17 -29.49 -11.52
CA THR A 3 -4.41 -30.02 -10.17
C THR A 3 -4.31 -28.90 -9.13
N ARG A 4 -4.92 -29.07 -7.95
CA ARG A 4 -4.83 -28.09 -6.84
C ARG A 4 -3.37 -27.82 -6.44
N ASP A 5 -2.52 -28.82 -6.53
CA ASP A 5 -1.10 -28.72 -6.21
C ASP A 5 -0.31 -27.94 -7.29
N GLU A 6 -0.69 -28.06 -8.56
CA GLU A 6 -0.11 -27.26 -9.65
C GLU A 6 -0.53 -25.80 -9.54
N ILE A 7 -1.81 -25.52 -9.27
CA ILE A 7 -2.30 -24.15 -9.03
C ILE A 7 -1.55 -23.52 -7.85
N ASN A 8 -1.36 -24.26 -6.77
CA ASN A 8 -0.59 -23.79 -5.62
C ASN A 8 0.88 -23.50 -5.96
N LYS A 9 1.51 -24.32 -6.82
CA LYS A 9 2.90 -24.06 -7.27
C LYS A 9 3.00 -22.83 -8.16
N ASP A 10 2.02 -22.61 -9.02
CA ASP A 10 2.00 -21.46 -9.94
C ASP A 10 1.85 -20.14 -9.19
N ILE A 11 0.90 -20.04 -8.24
CA ILE A 11 0.71 -18.81 -7.45
C ILE A 11 1.93 -18.52 -6.56
N GLN A 12 2.60 -19.57 -6.06
CA GLN A 12 3.82 -19.44 -5.26
C GLN A 12 5.00 -18.91 -6.09
N LYS A 13 5.10 -19.34 -7.35
CA LYS A 13 6.11 -18.82 -8.27
C LYS A 13 5.86 -17.34 -8.56
N VAL A 14 4.62 -16.96 -8.90
CA VAL A 14 4.27 -15.56 -9.16
C VAL A 14 4.55 -14.68 -7.92
N PHE A 15 4.24 -15.16 -6.72
CA PHE A 15 4.56 -14.45 -5.48
C PHE A 15 6.06 -14.20 -5.32
N LYS A 16 6.91 -15.21 -5.56
CA LYS A 16 8.37 -15.06 -5.49
C LYS A 16 8.90 -14.11 -6.55
N ASP A 17 8.39 -14.20 -7.78
CA ASP A 17 8.80 -13.31 -8.85
C ASP A 17 8.43 -11.85 -8.49
N ILE A 18 7.23 -11.60 -7.97
CA ILE A 18 6.83 -10.29 -7.45
C ILE A 18 7.79 -9.82 -6.36
N ASP A 19 8.11 -10.67 -5.38
CA ASP A 19 9.02 -10.36 -4.27
C ASP A 19 10.40 -9.91 -4.77
N GLU A 20 10.95 -10.59 -5.79
CA GLU A 20 12.21 -10.21 -6.41
C GLU A 20 12.14 -8.86 -7.14
N HIS A 21 11.09 -8.67 -7.95
CA HIS A 21 10.92 -7.49 -8.78
C HIS A 21 10.66 -6.22 -7.95
N ILE A 22 9.83 -6.26 -6.91
CA ILE A 22 9.62 -5.10 -6.04
C ILE A 22 10.89 -4.72 -5.26
N LEU A 23 11.77 -5.68 -4.97
CA LEU A 23 13.01 -5.44 -4.25
C LEU A 23 14.15 -4.90 -5.13
N ARG A 24 14.15 -5.19 -6.43
CA ARG A 24 15.30 -4.96 -7.32
C ARG A 24 15.03 -3.92 -8.39
N ASP A 25 13.85 -3.91 -8.99
CA ASP A 25 13.56 -3.06 -10.13
C ASP A 25 13.47 -1.59 -9.71
N GLU A 26 13.88 -0.68 -10.59
CA GLU A 26 13.67 0.76 -10.38
C GLU A 26 12.20 1.16 -10.60
N LYS A 27 11.49 0.40 -11.44
CA LYS A 27 10.09 0.62 -11.81
C LYS A 27 9.29 -0.69 -11.77
N PRO A 28 9.10 -1.27 -10.58
CA PRO A 28 8.42 -2.56 -10.42
C PRO A 28 6.98 -2.57 -10.97
N SER A 29 6.32 -1.41 -11.09
CA SER A 29 4.98 -1.34 -11.68
C SER A 29 4.91 -1.92 -13.09
N ASP A 30 5.97 -1.82 -13.89
CA ASP A 30 6.00 -2.36 -15.26
C ASP A 30 5.87 -3.89 -15.23
N TYR A 31 6.54 -4.54 -14.28
CA TYR A 31 6.45 -5.99 -14.11
C TYR A 31 5.06 -6.42 -13.61
N ILE A 32 4.51 -5.72 -12.60
CA ILE A 32 3.19 -6.04 -12.06
C ILE A 32 2.09 -5.83 -13.11
N ASN A 33 2.17 -4.77 -13.92
CA ASN A 33 1.24 -4.57 -15.04
C ASN A 33 1.38 -5.64 -16.11
N LYS A 34 2.62 -6.06 -16.43
CA LYS A 34 2.85 -7.18 -17.36
C LYS A 34 2.21 -8.48 -16.85
N LEU A 35 2.35 -8.81 -15.57
CA LEU A 35 1.69 -9.98 -14.99
C LEU A 35 0.15 -9.90 -15.08
N TYR A 36 -0.41 -8.70 -14.88
CA TYR A 36 -1.84 -8.46 -15.07
C TYR A 36 -2.27 -8.67 -16.53
N GLU A 37 -1.54 -8.10 -17.50
CA GLU A 37 -1.84 -8.18 -18.94
C GLU A 37 -1.71 -9.61 -19.48
N GLU A 38 -0.77 -10.40 -18.93
CA GLU A 38 -0.58 -11.81 -19.26
C GLU A 38 -1.59 -12.75 -18.57
N GLY A 39 -2.52 -12.22 -17.77
CA GLY A 39 -3.52 -13.01 -17.03
C GLY A 39 -2.94 -13.82 -15.87
N LYS A 40 -1.69 -13.58 -15.47
CA LYS A 40 -1.00 -14.32 -14.39
C LYS A 40 -1.49 -13.94 -12.99
N LEU A 41 -2.23 -12.83 -12.88
CA LEU A 41 -2.86 -12.35 -11.65
C LEU A 41 -4.38 -12.64 -11.62
N GLU A 42 -4.85 -13.57 -12.46
CA GLU A 42 -6.25 -13.99 -12.46
C GLU A 42 -6.56 -14.98 -11.32
N GLY A 43 -7.69 -14.78 -10.66
CA GLY A 43 -8.20 -15.65 -9.61
C GLY A 43 -7.58 -15.40 -8.23
N TYR A 44 -8.11 -16.13 -7.24
CA TYR A 44 -7.68 -16.01 -5.86
C TYR A 44 -6.25 -16.56 -5.67
N PRO A 45 -5.38 -15.87 -4.91
CA PRO A 45 -5.64 -14.66 -4.12
C PRO A 45 -5.33 -13.32 -4.84
N PHE A 46 -4.80 -13.34 -6.06
CA PHE A 46 -4.39 -12.12 -6.77
C PHE A 46 -5.57 -11.22 -7.18
N ASP A 47 -6.77 -11.78 -7.31
CA ASP A 47 -8.01 -11.02 -7.52
C ASP A 47 -8.28 -9.96 -6.45
N MET A 48 -7.79 -10.16 -5.21
CA MET A 48 -7.85 -9.18 -4.13
C MET A 48 -7.14 -7.87 -4.50
N LEU A 49 -6.13 -7.92 -5.38
CA LEU A 49 -5.43 -6.75 -5.92
C LEU A 49 -5.99 -6.31 -7.27
N THR A 50 -6.19 -7.25 -8.21
CA THR A 50 -6.55 -6.88 -9.59
C THR A 50 -7.96 -6.27 -9.69
N THR A 51 -8.86 -6.57 -8.74
CA THR A 51 -10.16 -5.92 -8.64
C THR A 51 -10.06 -4.41 -8.35
N LEU A 52 -8.98 -3.94 -7.73
CA LEU A 52 -8.74 -2.52 -7.44
C LEU A 52 -8.60 -1.68 -8.72
N LYS A 53 -8.31 -2.31 -9.86
CA LYS A 53 -8.27 -1.63 -11.17
C LYS A 53 -9.63 -1.08 -11.60
N LYS A 54 -10.72 -1.68 -11.12
CA LYS A 54 -12.10 -1.26 -11.39
C LYS A 54 -12.64 -0.26 -10.36
N ILE A 55 -11.83 0.10 -9.36
CA ILE A 55 -12.24 1.02 -8.31
C ILE A 55 -11.70 2.41 -8.66
N ASP A 56 -12.59 3.25 -9.17
CA ASP A 56 -12.31 4.66 -9.41
C ASP A 56 -12.03 5.39 -8.09
N GLN A 57 -11.18 6.40 -8.17
CA GLN A 57 -10.90 7.33 -7.08
C GLN A 57 -11.36 8.74 -7.43
N SER A 58 -11.33 9.64 -6.45
CA SER A 58 -11.71 11.04 -6.68
C SER A 58 -10.73 11.71 -7.65
N PRO A 59 -11.17 12.21 -8.83
CA PRO A 59 -10.26 12.85 -9.79
C PRO A 59 -9.51 14.08 -9.25
N LYS A 60 -10.05 14.71 -8.21
CA LYS A 60 -9.42 15.84 -7.52
C LYS A 60 -8.17 15.43 -6.74
N TYR A 61 -8.23 14.28 -6.07
CA TYR A 61 -7.16 13.82 -5.17
C TYR A 61 -6.28 12.73 -5.80
N HIS A 62 -6.85 12.00 -6.76
CA HIS A 62 -6.29 10.87 -7.47
C HIS A 62 -6.56 11.02 -8.97
N PRO A 63 -5.92 11.99 -9.64
CA PRO A 63 -6.08 12.21 -11.07
C PRO A 63 -5.59 11.02 -11.93
N GLU A 64 -4.82 10.10 -11.35
CA GLU A 64 -4.40 8.82 -11.95
C GLU A 64 -5.56 7.82 -12.14
N GLY A 65 -6.74 8.11 -11.60
CA GLY A 65 -7.97 7.36 -11.86
C GLY A 65 -8.23 6.25 -10.85
N SER A 66 -7.73 5.04 -11.10
CA SER A 66 -8.07 3.87 -10.30
C SER A 66 -7.15 3.67 -9.09
N VAL A 67 -7.60 2.89 -8.10
CA VAL A 67 -6.76 2.47 -6.96
C VAL A 67 -5.54 1.69 -7.44
N TRP A 68 -5.69 0.82 -8.46
CA TRP A 68 -4.56 0.11 -9.05
C TRP A 68 -3.46 1.05 -9.57
N ASN A 69 -3.85 2.07 -10.35
CA ASN A 69 -2.89 3.01 -10.92
C ASN A 69 -2.13 3.78 -9.83
N HIS A 70 -2.85 4.16 -8.77
CA HIS A 70 -2.25 4.77 -7.58
C HIS A 70 -1.23 3.84 -6.92
N ILE A 71 -1.60 2.59 -6.63
CA ILE A 71 -0.68 1.59 -6.04
C ILE A 71 0.58 1.41 -6.90
N MET A 72 0.45 1.36 -8.23
CA MET A 72 1.60 1.28 -9.13
C MET A 72 2.56 2.49 -8.98
N MET A 73 2.01 3.70 -8.90
CA MET A 73 2.81 4.91 -8.68
C MET A 73 3.48 4.93 -7.30
N VAL A 74 2.78 4.45 -6.27
CA VAL A 74 3.33 4.30 -4.91
C VAL A 74 4.45 3.26 -4.88
N LEU A 75 4.30 2.15 -5.61
CA LEU A 75 5.32 1.10 -5.71
C LEU A 75 6.60 1.61 -6.35
N ASP A 76 6.50 2.39 -7.44
CA ASP A 76 7.65 2.97 -8.11
C ASP A 76 8.35 4.05 -7.25
N ASN A 77 7.60 4.78 -6.42
CA ASN A 77 8.21 5.67 -5.44
C ASN A 77 8.86 4.90 -4.30
N GLY A 78 8.21 3.83 -3.82
CA GLY A 78 8.78 2.91 -2.84
C GLY A 78 10.12 2.35 -3.33
N ALA A 79 10.23 1.98 -4.61
CA ALA A 79 11.48 1.48 -5.18
C ALA A 79 12.67 2.46 -5.03
N LYS A 80 12.41 3.78 -5.12
CA LYS A 80 13.42 4.83 -4.94
C LYS A 80 13.81 5.01 -3.47
N GLU A 81 12.87 4.77 -2.57
CA GLU A 81 12.97 5.09 -1.15
C GLU A 81 13.29 3.87 -0.27
N ARG A 82 13.16 2.65 -0.79
CA ARG A 82 13.30 1.38 -0.04
C ARG A 82 14.61 1.26 0.73
N ALA A 83 15.69 1.87 0.23
CA ALA A 83 16.97 1.88 0.92
C ALA A 83 16.94 2.59 2.29
N LYS A 84 15.95 3.43 2.54
CA LYS A 84 15.73 4.12 3.83
C LYS A 84 14.94 3.29 4.83
N SER A 85 14.26 2.24 4.39
CA SER A 85 13.49 1.34 5.27
C SER A 85 14.42 0.43 6.06
N LYS A 86 14.03 0.10 7.30
CA LYS A 86 14.68 -0.94 8.12
C LYS A 86 14.63 -2.32 7.45
N ASP A 87 13.56 -2.60 6.71
CA ASP A 87 13.33 -3.85 6.00
C ASP A 87 12.63 -3.55 4.66
N LYS A 88 13.43 -3.61 3.58
CA LYS A 88 12.98 -3.33 2.22
C LYS A 88 11.80 -4.18 1.79
N ARG A 89 11.76 -5.46 2.20
CA ARG A 89 10.76 -6.42 1.75
C ARG A 89 9.42 -6.08 2.37
N ILE A 90 9.40 -5.89 3.69
CA ILE A 90 8.22 -5.49 4.46
C ILE A 90 7.67 -4.16 3.92
N PHE A 91 8.54 -3.17 3.71
CA PHE A 91 8.16 -1.87 3.18
C PHE A 91 7.55 -1.94 1.77
N MET A 92 8.19 -2.65 0.83
CA MET A 92 7.71 -2.74 -0.55
C MET A 92 6.38 -3.50 -0.66
N TRP A 93 6.19 -4.55 0.14
CA TRP A 93 4.90 -5.24 0.22
C TRP A 93 3.82 -4.35 0.84
N ALA A 94 4.15 -3.56 1.86
CA ALA A 94 3.22 -2.59 2.41
C ALA A 94 2.83 -1.51 1.37
N CYS A 95 3.76 -1.04 0.53
CA CYS A 95 3.43 -0.15 -0.60
C CYS A 95 2.42 -0.79 -1.56
N LEU A 96 2.61 -2.07 -1.92
CA LEU A 96 1.71 -2.79 -2.83
C LEU A 96 0.32 -3.02 -2.21
N LEU A 97 0.24 -3.18 -0.88
CA LEU A 97 -0.98 -3.57 -0.18
C LEU A 97 -1.68 -2.41 0.58
N HIS A 98 -1.08 -1.22 0.70
CA HIS A 98 -1.56 -0.16 1.60
C HIS A 98 -3.06 0.18 1.41
N ASP A 99 -3.52 0.12 0.16
CA ASP A 99 -4.87 0.49 -0.25
C ASP A 99 -5.78 -0.72 -0.53
N ILE A 100 -5.36 -1.96 -0.23
CA ILE A 100 -6.13 -3.17 -0.54
C ILE A 100 -7.54 -3.15 0.09
N GLY A 101 -7.69 -2.50 1.25
CA GLY A 101 -8.98 -2.30 1.92
C GLY A 101 -9.99 -1.47 1.12
N LYS A 102 -9.56 -0.69 0.12
CA LYS A 102 -10.47 0.02 -0.78
C LYS A 102 -11.34 -0.94 -1.60
N GLY A 103 -10.87 -2.18 -1.80
CA GLY A 103 -11.58 -3.28 -2.46
C GLY A 103 -12.99 -3.52 -1.93
N THR A 104 -13.17 -3.51 -0.60
CA THR A 104 -14.43 -3.85 0.07
C THR A 104 -15.11 -2.64 0.71
N THR A 105 -14.40 -1.51 0.87
CA THR A 105 -14.91 -0.33 1.58
C THR A 105 -15.34 0.84 0.69
N THR A 106 -14.90 0.86 -0.58
CA THR A 106 -15.21 1.97 -1.50
C THR A 106 -16.68 1.95 -1.90
N LYS A 107 -17.38 3.07 -1.68
CA LYS A 107 -18.78 3.26 -2.13
C LYS A 107 -19.00 4.68 -2.65
N ILE A 108 -19.96 4.82 -3.57
CA ILE A 108 -20.48 6.12 -3.99
C ILE A 108 -21.54 6.56 -2.97
N ARG A 109 -21.33 7.71 -2.34
CA ARG A 109 -22.24 8.31 -1.36
C ARG A 109 -22.48 9.76 -1.76
N LYS A 110 -23.74 10.11 -2.10
CA LYS A 110 -24.13 11.46 -2.53
C LYS A 110 -23.22 12.00 -3.67
N GLY A 111 -22.95 11.16 -4.67
CA GLY A 111 -22.09 11.50 -5.82
C GLY A 111 -20.59 11.58 -5.51
N ARG A 112 -20.14 11.24 -4.29
CA ARG A 112 -18.74 11.20 -3.90
C ARG A 112 -18.26 9.78 -3.67
N ILE A 113 -17.11 9.44 -4.24
CA ILE A 113 -16.40 8.19 -3.96
C ILE A 113 -15.74 8.29 -2.58
N THR A 114 -15.98 7.31 -1.72
CA THR A 114 -15.48 7.29 -0.34
C THR A 114 -15.11 5.87 0.09
N SER A 115 -13.97 5.73 0.77
CA SER A 115 -13.42 4.43 1.24
C SER A 115 -13.17 4.51 2.75
N TYR A 116 -14.25 4.61 3.54
CA TYR A 116 -14.12 4.71 5.00
C TYR A 116 -13.63 3.41 5.62
N ASN A 117 -12.72 3.52 6.59
CA ASN A 117 -12.07 2.40 7.29
C ASN A 117 -11.27 1.44 6.39
N HIS A 118 -10.85 1.88 5.19
CA HIS A 118 -10.04 1.04 4.30
C HIS A 118 -8.67 0.68 4.91
N ASP A 119 -8.15 1.52 5.80
CA ASP A 119 -6.94 1.27 6.60
C ASP A 119 -7.13 0.07 7.54
N LYS A 120 -8.25 0.04 8.28
CA LYS A 120 -8.60 -1.08 9.19
C LYS A 120 -8.89 -2.38 8.44
N GLU A 121 -9.70 -2.29 7.40
CA GLU A 121 -10.04 -3.44 6.55
C GLU A 121 -8.80 -3.98 5.82
N GLY A 122 -7.92 -3.08 5.36
CA GLY A 122 -6.67 -3.40 4.68
C GLY A 122 -5.73 -4.24 5.53
N GLU A 123 -5.72 -4.06 6.86
CA GLU A 123 -4.98 -4.92 7.79
C GLU A 123 -5.42 -6.38 7.65
N GLY A 124 -6.73 -6.65 7.76
CA GLY A 124 -7.26 -8.00 7.65
C GLY A 124 -7.06 -8.62 6.26
N LEU A 125 -7.24 -7.83 5.20
CA LEU A 125 -7.07 -8.29 3.83
C LEU A 125 -5.60 -8.56 3.48
N SER A 126 -4.66 -7.75 3.97
CA SER A 126 -3.22 -7.99 3.76
C SER A 126 -2.76 -9.28 4.46
N ILE A 127 -3.23 -9.55 5.68
CA ILE A 127 -2.98 -10.83 6.37
C ILE A 127 -3.53 -11.99 5.55
N LYS A 128 -4.80 -11.90 5.12
CA LYS A 128 -5.45 -12.96 4.33
C LYS A 128 -4.71 -13.23 3.02
N PHE A 129 -4.28 -12.16 2.33
CA PHE A 129 -3.53 -12.25 1.09
C PHE A 129 -2.19 -12.97 1.31
N LEU A 130 -1.36 -12.49 2.25
CA LEU A 130 -0.01 -13.03 2.46
C LEU A 130 -0.02 -14.46 3.02
N LYS A 131 -1.01 -14.83 3.84
CA LYS A 131 -1.18 -16.22 4.33
C LYS A 131 -1.47 -17.25 3.24
N CYS A 132 -1.80 -16.82 2.02
CA CYS A 132 -1.90 -17.73 0.88
C CYS A 132 -0.52 -18.15 0.35
N PHE A 133 0.53 -17.40 0.70
CA PHE A 133 1.86 -17.56 0.11
C PHE A 133 2.94 -17.97 1.11
N THR A 134 2.85 -17.53 2.36
CA THR A 134 3.89 -17.74 3.36
C THR A 134 3.33 -17.97 4.75
N GLU A 135 4.11 -18.67 5.57
CA GLU A 135 3.87 -18.89 7.01
C GLU A 135 4.75 -17.99 7.89
N ASP A 136 5.48 -17.04 7.28
CA ASP A 136 6.29 -16.05 7.98
C ASP A 136 5.39 -15.04 8.71
N GLU A 137 4.96 -15.40 9.93
CA GLU A 137 4.03 -14.62 10.73
C GLU A 137 4.59 -13.24 11.13
N GLU A 138 5.91 -13.09 11.25
CA GLU A 138 6.54 -11.79 11.55
C GLU A 138 6.43 -10.86 10.35
N PHE A 139 6.81 -11.34 9.16
CA PHE A 139 6.64 -10.60 7.91
C PHE A 139 5.18 -10.19 7.66
N ILE A 140 4.25 -11.14 7.81
CA ILE A 140 2.81 -10.88 7.61
C ILE A 140 2.33 -9.79 8.57
N LYS A 141 2.70 -9.89 9.85
CA LYS A 141 2.31 -8.93 10.89
C LYS A 141 2.89 -7.56 10.60
N GLU A 142 4.18 -7.43 10.29
CA GLU A 142 4.80 -6.13 10.04
C GLU A 142 4.20 -5.44 8.81
N VAL A 143 3.97 -6.18 7.72
CA VAL A 143 3.30 -5.65 6.53
C VAL A 143 1.88 -5.20 6.88
N SER A 144 1.10 -6.03 7.58
CA SER A 144 -0.28 -5.68 7.91
C SER A 144 -0.39 -4.46 8.81
N LYS A 145 0.56 -4.26 9.73
CA LYS A 145 0.63 -3.06 10.58
C LYS A 145 0.99 -1.80 9.80
N LEU A 146 1.89 -1.89 8.83
CA LEU A 146 2.16 -0.77 7.94
C LEU A 146 0.94 -0.39 7.11
N VAL A 147 0.23 -1.38 6.56
CA VAL A 147 -1.05 -1.17 5.86
C VAL A 147 -2.09 -0.56 6.81
N ARG A 148 -2.22 -1.08 8.04
CA ARG A 148 -3.18 -0.60 9.03
C ARG A 148 -3.04 0.88 9.35
N TRP A 149 -1.80 1.36 9.43
CA TRP A 149 -1.48 2.68 9.97
C TRP A 149 -1.08 3.72 8.91
N HIS A 150 -1.07 3.36 7.62
CA HIS A 150 -0.60 4.25 6.53
C HIS A 150 -1.31 5.60 6.46
N MET A 151 -2.56 5.71 6.95
CA MET A 151 -3.35 6.95 6.96
C MET A 151 -3.06 7.87 8.16
N GLN A 152 -2.35 7.40 9.19
CA GLN A 152 -2.12 8.18 10.42
C GLN A 152 -1.40 9.50 10.19
N PRO A 153 -0.41 9.63 9.28
CA PRO A 153 0.20 10.92 8.99
C PRO A 153 -0.82 11.97 8.55
N LEU A 154 -1.79 11.59 7.70
CA LEU A 154 -2.89 12.49 7.32
C LEU A 154 -3.76 12.85 8.53
N PHE A 155 -4.14 11.85 9.33
CA PHE A 155 -5.05 12.05 10.47
C PHE A 155 -4.43 12.94 11.55
N VAL A 156 -3.17 12.70 11.89
CA VAL A 156 -2.40 13.48 12.87
C VAL A 156 -2.20 14.91 12.40
N ASN A 157 -1.80 15.09 11.14
CA ASN A 157 -1.53 16.43 10.60
C ASN A 157 -2.78 17.29 10.53
N LYS A 158 -3.90 16.72 10.08
CA LYS A 158 -5.19 17.40 9.97
C LYS A 158 -6.00 17.40 11.27
N ASN A 159 -5.44 16.88 12.37
CA ASN A 159 -6.09 16.77 13.67
C ASN A 159 -7.48 16.10 13.59
N LEU A 160 -7.59 15.03 12.80
CA LEU A 160 -8.84 14.30 12.61
C LEU A 160 -9.12 13.39 13.82
N PRO A 161 -10.40 13.11 14.14
CA PRO A 161 -10.78 12.27 15.28
C PRO A 161 -10.33 10.81 15.17
N PHE A 162 -9.80 10.40 14.00
CA PHE A 162 -9.31 9.05 13.73
C PHE A 162 -7.82 8.86 14.03
N LYS A 163 -7.13 9.93 14.44
CA LYS A 163 -5.72 9.86 14.82
C LYS A 163 -5.56 9.01 16.09
N ASP A 164 -4.55 8.16 16.12
CA ASP A 164 -4.26 7.27 17.24
C ASP A 164 -2.74 7.01 17.30
N ILE A 165 -2.02 8.00 17.83
CA ILE A 165 -0.55 7.99 17.87
C ILE A 165 -0.07 6.92 18.85
N GLU A 166 -0.65 6.86 20.05
CA GLU A 166 -0.21 5.97 21.13
C GLU A 166 -0.29 4.49 20.76
N THR A 167 -1.36 4.07 20.07
CA THR A 167 -1.48 2.68 19.63
C THR A 167 -0.56 2.41 18.44
N MET A 168 -0.51 3.32 17.47
CA MET A 168 0.34 3.19 16.29
C MET A 168 1.81 3.00 16.67
N VAL A 169 2.38 3.84 17.55
CA VAL A 169 3.82 3.77 17.89
C VAL A 169 4.21 2.47 18.61
N ARG A 170 3.25 1.79 19.25
CA ARG A 170 3.47 0.47 19.88
C ARG A 170 3.50 -0.67 18.86
N GLU A 171 2.92 -0.47 17.69
CA GLU A 171 2.79 -1.52 16.67
C GLU A 171 3.73 -1.33 15.49
N VAL A 172 4.17 -0.10 15.22
CA VAL A 172 5.00 0.22 14.05
C VAL A 172 5.91 1.43 14.30
N SER A 173 7.08 1.41 13.67
CA SER A 173 8.02 2.54 13.68
C SER A 173 7.44 3.76 12.99
N ILE A 174 7.53 4.93 13.65
CA ILE A 174 7.15 6.23 13.07
C ILE A 174 7.88 6.48 11.75
N LYS A 175 9.16 6.08 11.65
CA LYS A 175 9.97 6.27 10.44
C LYS A 175 9.44 5.45 9.26
N GLU A 176 9.00 4.21 9.50
CA GLU A 176 8.45 3.36 8.44
C GLU A 176 7.08 3.88 7.96
N ILE A 177 6.22 4.32 8.88
CA ILE A 177 4.93 4.94 8.52
C ILE A 177 5.13 6.26 7.78
N ALA A 178 6.07 7.08 8.21
CA ALA A 178 6.44 8.31 7.51
C ALA A 178 6.93 8.00 6.08
N LEU A 179 7.74 6.95 5.90
CA LEU A 179 8.27 6.55 4.60
C LEU A 179 7.18 6.06 3.64
N ILE A 180 6.26 5.20 4.10
CA ILE A 180 5.13 4.74 3.28
C ILE A 180 4.21 5.90 2.94
N SER A 181 3.89 6.74 3.92
CA SER A 181 3.05 7.90 3.66
C SER A 181 3.74 8.87 2.70
N LEU A 182 5.05 9.05 2.75
CA LEU A 182 5.76 9.85 1.75
C LEU A 182 5.54 9.29 0.34
N CYS A 183 5.69 7.97 0.17
CA CYS A 183 5.50 7.31 -1.12
C CYS A 183 4.04 7.39 -1.61
N ASP A 184 3.06 7.23 -0.72
CA ASP A 184 1.63 7.40 -1.00
C ASP A 184 1.31 8.82 -1.49
N ARG A 185 1.82 9.83 -0.79
CA ARG A 185 1.51 11.23 -1.07
C ARG A 185 2.20 11.71 -2.34
N LEU A 186 3.43 11.26 -2.60
CA LEU A 186 4.16 11.57 -3.82
C LEU A 186 3.73 10.71 -5.02
N GLY A 187 3.05 9.58 -4.78
CA GLY A 187 2.59 8.62 -5.79
C GLY A 187 1.29 9.02 -6.48
N ARG A 188 1.15 10.29 -6.90
CA ARG A 188 -0.10 10.83 -7.48
C ARG A 188 0.15 11.57 -8.78
N GLY A 189 -0.81 11.53 -9.69
CA GLY A 189 -0.72 12.27 -10.96
C GLY A 189 -0.67 13.79 -10.75
N GLY A 190 0.00 14.52 -11.65
CA GLY A 190 0.03 15.99 -11.62
C GLY A 190 0.78 16.60 -10.43
N MET A 191 1.79 15.89 -9.91
CA MET A 191 2.66 16.36 -8.83
C MET A 191 3.64 17.44 -9.33
N SER A 192 3.41 18.69 -8.93
CA SER A 192 4.36 19.80 -9.15
C SER A 192 5.45 19.81 -8.09
N GLU A 193 6.55 20.53 -8.33
CA GLU A 193 7.62 20.72 -7.35
C GLU A 193 7.09 21.34 -6.05
N GLY A 194 6.26 22.39 -6.13
CA GLY A 194 5.65 23.00 -4.95
C GLY A 194 4.78 22.04 -4.14
N LYS A 195 3.95 21.21 -4.79
CA LYS A 195 3.16 20.18 -4.09
C LYS A 195 4.05 19.11 -3.45
N ARG A 196 5.12 18.71 -4.13
CA ARG A 196 6.10 17.76 -3.60
C ARG A 196 6.72 18.30 -2.31
N GLU A 197 7.14 19.56 -2.30
CA GLU A 197 7.68 20.20 -1.09
C GLU A 197 6.65 20.27 0.03
N GLU A 198 5.39 20.58 -0.27
CA GLU A 198 4.30 20.58 0.72
C GLU A 198 4.09 19.20 1.35
N GLU A 199 4.11 18.14 0.55
CA GLU A 199 3.95 16.77 1.06
C GLU A 199 5.17 16.32 1.88
N ILE A 200 6.39 16.71 1.51
CA ILE A 200 7.60 16.46 2.31
C ILE A 200 7.49 17.16 3.67
N LYS A 201 7.15 18.46 3.69
CA LYS A 201 6.93 19.23 4.92
C LYS A 201 5.81 18.64 5.78
N ALA A 202 4.78 18.07 5.17
CA ALA A 202 3.72 17.37 5.90
C ALA A 202 4.26 16.11 6.60
N ILE A 203 5.14 15.35 5.96
CA ILE A 203 5.79 14.20 6.61
C ILE A 203 6.68 14.65 7.77
N ASP A 204 7.46 15.71 7.60
CA ASP A 204 8.29 16.27 8.68
C ASP A 204 7.43 16.72 9.88
N LEU A 205 6.31 17.41 9.62
CA LEU A 205 5.35 17.80 10.66
C LEU A 205 4.75 16.59 11.38
N PHE A 206 4.48 15.50 10.67
CA PHE A 206 3.99 14.27 11.28
C PHE A 206 5.03 13.67 12.23
N ILE A 207 6.30 13.60 11.81
CA ILE A 207 7.40 13.12 12.65
C ILE A 207 7.56 14.01 13.89
N GLU A 208 7.55 15.33 13.71
CA GLU A 208 7.63 16.30 14.81
C GLU A 208 6.50 16.08 15.83
N LYS A 209 5.25 15.95 15.37
CA LYS A 209 4.10 15.67 16.24
C LYS A 209 4.18 14.35 16.98
N CYS A 210 4.89 13.37 16.42
CA CYS A 210 5.09 12.06 17.04
C CYS A 210 6.36 11.99 17.91
N SER A 211 7.23 13.01 17.89
CA SER A 211 8.51 13.00 18.61
C SER A 211 8.38 12.78 20.11
N ASN A 212 7.31 13.27 20.72
CA ASN A 212 7.01 13.06 22.16
C ASN A 212 6.55 11.63 22.48
N TYR A 213 6.39 10.77 21.47
CA TYR A 213 5.98 9.37 21.58
C TYR A 213 7.07 8.39 21.11
N MET A 214 8.25 8.90 20.76
CA MET A 214 9.46 8.13 20.44
C MET A 214 10.26 7.81 21.69
#